data_AF-A0A8J7EGT4-F1
#
_entry.id   AF-A0A8J7EGT4-F1
#
_cell.length_a   1.000
_cell.length_b   1.000
_cell.length_c   1.000
_cell.angle_alpha   90.00
_cell.angle_beta   90.00
_cell.angle_gamma   90.00
#
_symmetry.space_group_name_H-M   'P 1'
#
loop_
_entity.id
_entity.type
_entity.pdbx_description
1 polymer ?
#
loop_
_entity_poly.entity_id
_entity_poly.type
_entity_poly.pdbx_seq_one_letter_code
_entity_poly.pdbx_strand_id
1 'polypeptide(L)'
;MRPFPTSRRAVSPQLAAAIDHEIKALMEQAHQMALEILMRNRDVLERIAQTLLDAESLEGETLKAFLTQIKRPTDLQTWLDKGALNSALLWGYQDGKEQPETAESPSAQYPHHSDLPSI
;
A
#
# COMPACT_ATOMS: atom_id res chain seq x y z
N MET A 1 12.85 -15.57 38.65
CA MET A 1 12.82 -14.66 37.49
C MET A 1 13.85 -15.16 36.49
N ARG A 2 13.46 -15.77 35.36
CA ARG A 2 14.44 -16.19 34.32
C ARG A 2 14.65 -15.02 33.36
N PRO A 3 15.90 -14.64 33.02
CA PRO A 3 16.14 -13.60 32.04
C PRO A 3 15.70 -14.11 30.66
N PHE A 4 14.96 -13.31 29.90
CA PHE A 4 14.75 -13.59 28.49
C PHE A 4 16.12 -13.54 27.80
N PRO A 5 16.56 -14.62 27.12
CA PRO A 5 17.79 -14.53 26.36
C PRO A 5 17.53 -13.52 25.24
N THR A 6 18.14 -12.34 25.34
CA THR A 6 18.35 -11.46 24.20
C THR A 6 19.39 -12.12 23.30
N SER A 7 19.00 -13.25 22.72
CA SER A 7 19.59 -13.69 21.49
C SER A 7 19.17 -12.64 20.46
N ARG A 8 19.93 -11.54 20.42
CA ARG A 8 20.40 -11.02 19.15
C ARG A 8 21.04 -12.23 18.46
N ARG A 9 20.21 -13.09 17.86
CA ARG A 9 20.62 -13.91 16.73
C ARG A 9 21.34 -12.90 15.86
N ALA A 10 22.64 -13.07 15.66
CA ALA A 10 23.40 -12.19 14.81
C ALA A 10 22.73 -12.27 13.44
N VAL A 11 21.84 -11.30 13.18
CA VAL A 11 21.20 -11.15 11.89
C VAL A 11 22.35 -10.81 10.97
N SER A 12 22.61 -11.67 9.98
CA SER A 12 23.67 -11.38 9.02
C SER A 12 23.38 -10.01 8.37
N PRO A 13 24.40 -9.23 7.99
CA PRO A 13 24.17 -7.95 7.31
C PRO A 13 23.23 -8.07 6.10
N GLN A 14 23.30 -9.19 5.39
CA GLN A 14 22.43 -9.53 4.27
C GLN A 14 20.97 -9.75 4.71
N LEU A 15 20.73 -10.50 5.80
CA LEU A 15 19.39 -10.71 6.32
C LEU A 15 18.80 -9.42 6.90
N ALA A 16 19.61 -8.59 7.56
CA ALA A 16 19.18 -7.29 8.07
C ALA A 16 18.76 -6.36 6.93
N ALA A 17 19.57 -6.29 5.86
CA ALA A 17 19.23 -5.52 4.67
C ALA A 17 17.94 -6.02 3.99
N ALA A 18 17.72 -7.33 3.94
CA ALA A 18 16.49 -7.91 3.41
C ALA A 18 15.26 -7.54 4.25
N ILE A 19 15.37 -7.57 5.57
CA ILE A 19 14.30 -7.15 6.48
C ILE A 19 13.98 -5.66 6.31
N ASP A 20 15.00 -4.81 6.27
CA ASP A 20 14.81 -3.36 6.09
C ASP A 20 14.14 -3.03 4.74
N HIS A 21 14.48 -3.78 3.70
CA HIS A 21 13.85 -3.64 2.39
C HIS A 21 12.36 -4.00 2.45
N GLU A 22 12.02 -5.14 3.06
CA GLU A 22 10.63 -5.59 3.19
C GLU A 22 9.78 -4.62 4.01
N ILE A 23 10.33 -4.10 5.11
CA ILE A 23 9.64 -3.12 5.95
C ILE A 23 9.34 -1.85 5.15
N LYS A 24 10.31 -1.35 4.38
CA LYS A 24 10.11 -0.17 3.52
C LYS A 24 9.03 -0.43 2.47
N ALA A 25 9.07 -1.59 1.82
CA ALA A 25 8.08 -1.97 0.82
C ALA A 25 6.66 -2.04 1.42
N LEU A 26 6.52 -2.60 2.63
CA LEU A 26 5.25 -2.69 3.33
C LEU A 26 4.72 -1.31 3.76
N MET A 27 5.61 -0.44 4.28
CA MET A 27 5.23 0.93 4.65
C MET A 27 4.74 1.75 3.45
N GLU A 28 5.44 1.65 2.32
CA GLU A 28 5.05 2.35 1.09
C GLU A 28 3.67 1.88 0.61
N GLN A 29 3.42 0.58 0.61
CA GLN A 29 2.12 0.02 0.24
C GLN A 29 1.01 0.46 1.20
N ALA A 30 1.28 0.45 2.50
CA ALA A 30 0.31 0.93 3.50
C ALA A 30 -0.02 2.41 3.30
N HIS A 31 0.98 3.24 2.97
CA HIS A 31 0.80 4.65 2.67
C HIS A 31 -0.09 4.84 1.43
N GLN A 32 0.21 4.13 0.34
CA GLN A 32 -0.56 4.21 -0.89
C GLN A 32 -2.01 3.74 -0.70
N MET A 33 -2.23 2.64 0.03
CA MET A 33 -3.57 2.16 0.39
C MET A 33 -4.33 3.19 1.23
N ALA A 34 -3.67 3.81 2.20
CA ALA A 34 -4.28 4.88 2.99
C ALA A 34 -4.70 6.06 2.10
N LEU A 35 -3.82 6.50 1.19
CA LEU A 35 -4.15 7.55 0.22
C LEU A 35 -5.35 7.17 -0.65
N GLU A 36 -5.40 5.94 -1.17
CA GLU A 36 -6.54 5.50 -1.98
C GLU A 36 -7.85 5.52 -1.18
N ILE A 37 -7.83 5.01 0.05
CA ILE A 37 -9.00 5.07 0.95
C ILE A 37 -9.44 6.53 1.15
N LEU A 38 -8.51 7.43 1.44
CA LEU A 38 -8.84 8.85 1.68
C LEU A 38 -9.38 9.52 0.41
N MET A 39 -8.73 9.34 -0.74
CA MET A 39 -9.15 9.93 -2.01
C MET A 39 -10.54 9.44 -2.43
N ARG A 40 -10.80 8.13 -2.29
CA ARG A 40 -12.08 7.50 -2.66
C ARG A 40 -13.25 7.96 -1.78
N ASN A 41 -12.95 8.46 -0.58
CA ASN A 41 -13.93 8.91 0.41
C ASN A 41 -13.82 10.42 0.71
N ARG A 42 -13.20 11.19 -0.20
CA ARG A 42 -12.96 12.64 -0.03
C ARG A 42 -14.25 13.41 0.24
N ASP A 43 -15.34 13.04 -0.43
CA ASP A 43 -16.66 13.64 -0.26
C ASP A 43 -17.24 13.44 1.15
N VAL A 44 -17.11 12.24 1.71
CA VAL A 44 -17.53 11.94 3.08
C VAL A 44 -16.66 12.69 4.08
N LEU A 45 -15.34 12.70 3.87
CA LEU A 45 -14.38 13.42 4.72
C LEU A 45 -14.65 14.94 4.72
N GLU A 46 -14.94 15.53 3.57
CA GLU A 46 -15.30 16.95 3.44
C GLU A 46 -16.54 17.29 4.26
N ARG A 47 -17.58 16.44 4.21
CA ARG A 47 -18.80 16.65 4.99
C ARG A 47 -18.57 16.54 6.49
N ILE A 48 -17.72 15.60 6.92
CA ILE A 48 -17.30 15.47 8.32
C ILE A 48 -16.56 16.75 8.74
N ALA A 49 -15.60 17.21 7.93
CA ALA A 49 -14.82 18.41 8.21
C ALA A 49 -15.72 19.66 8.32
N GLN A 50 -16.67 19.85 7.41
CA GLN A 50 -17.63 20.96 7.47
C GLN A 50 -18.48 20.89 8.75
N THR A 51 -18.95 19.70 9.12
CA THR A 51 -19.73 19.52 10.34
C THR A 51 -18.91 19.87 11.59
N LEU A 52 -17.62 19.50 11.61
CA LEU A 52 -16.71 19.85 12.70
C LEU A 52 -16.38 21.35 12.76
N LEU A 53 -16.35 22.04 11.61
CA LEU A 53 -16.19 23.51 11.60
C LEU A 53 -17.40 24.22 12.22
N ASP A 54 -18.60 23.69 12.02
CA ASP A 54 -19.84 24.30 12.51
C ASP A 54 -20.12 23.97 13.98
N ALA A 55 -19.86 22.72 14.40
CA ALA A 55 -20.25 22.19 15.71
C ALA A 55 -19.09 21.91 16.67
N GLU A 56 -17.83 22.04 16.23
CA GLU A 56 -16.57 21.77 16.97
C GLU A 56 -16.38 20.32 17.47
N SER A 57 -17.44 19.52 17.51
CA SER A 57 -17.46 18.14 17.96
C SER A 57 -18.47 17.33 17.18
N LEU A 58 -18.20 16.03 17.03
CA LEU A 58 -19.07 15.09 16.33
C LEU A 58 -19.50 13.97 17.29
N GLU A 59 -20.81 13.81 17.47
CA GLU A 59 -21.35 12.73 18.29
C GLU A 59 -21.14 11.36 17.62
N GLY A 60 -21.03 10.31 18.44
CA GLY A 60 -20.70 8.97 17.98
C GLY A 60 -21.70 8.38 16.97
N GLU A 61 -23.01 8.61 17.15
CA GLU A 61 -24.03 8.13 16.20
C GLU A 61 -23.95 8.85 14.85
N THR A 62 -23.72 10.16 14.87
CA THR A 62 -23.51 10.97 13.67
C THR A 62 -22.25 10.52 12.92
N LEU A 63 -21.15 10.30 13.65
CA LEU A 63 -19.92 9.75 13.07
C LEU A 63 -20.18 8.40 12.41
N LYS A 64 -20.85 7.46 13.10
CA LYS A 64 -21.20 6.15 12.53
C LYS A 64 -22.02 6.29 11.25
N ALA A 65 -22.98 7.21 11.20
CA ALA A 65 -23.79 7.47 10.02
C ALA A 65 -22.96 7.96 8.82
N PHE A 66 -21.87 8.70 9.05
CA PHE A 66 -20.91 9.02 7.99
C PHE A 66 -20.05 7.80 7.61
N LEU A 67 -19.55 7.05 8.59
CA LEU A 67 -18.67 5.90 8.36
C LEU A 67 -19.36 4.77 7.58
N THR A 68 -20.68 4.62 7.65
CA THR A 68 -21.43 3.63 6.83
C THR A 68 -21.38 3.94 5.33
N GLN A 69 -21.04 5.17 4.94
CA GLN A 69 -20.94 5.59 3.53
C GLN A 69 -19.53 5.34 2.96
N ILE A 70 -18.57 4.90 3.78
CA ILE A 70 -17.19 4.67 3.35
C ILE A 70 -17.12 3.52 2.35
N LYS A 71 -16.48 3.80 1.21
CA LYS A 71 -16.14 2.86 0.15
C LYS A 71 -14.74 2.31 0.40
N ARG A 72 -14.64 0.98 0.54
CA ARG A 72 -13.36 0.29 0.65
C ARG A 72 -12.78 0.04 -0.75
N PRO A 73 -11.46 0.21 -0.95
CA PRO A 73 -10.78 -0.28 -2.15
C PRO A 73 -10.99 -1.78 -2.34
N THR A 74 -11.10 -2.22 -3.60
CA THR A 74 -11.28 -3.63 -3.95
C THR A 74 -10.09 -4.47 -3.46
N ASP A 75 -8.89 -3.91 -3.54
CA ASP A 75 -7.64 -4.62 -3.24
C ASP A 75 -7.26 -4.60 -1.76
N LEU A 76 -8.02 -3.88 -0.92
CA LEU A 76 -7.76 -3.77 0.52
C LEU A 76 -7.76 -5.14 1.20
N GLN A 77 -8.75 -5.99 0.92
CA GLN A 77 -8.82 -7.31 1.55
C GLN A 77 -7.67 -8.21 1.09
N THR A 78 -7.40 -8.21 -0.21
CA THR A 78 -6.27 -8.95 -0.78
C THR A 78 -4.94 -8.53 -0.17
N TRP A 79 -4.75 -7.23 0.06
CA TRP A 79 -3.56 -6.69 0.71
C TRP A 79 -3.46 -7.09 2.19
N LEU A 80 -4.55 -6.97 2.95
CA LEU A 80 -4.59 -7.34 4.37
C LEU A 80 -4.26 -8.83 4.57
N ASP A 81 -4.72 -9.69 3.66
CA ASP A 81 -4.50 -11.13 3.75
C ASP A 81 -3.07 -11.54 3.35
N LYS A 82 -2.45 -10.81 2.41
CA LYS A 82 -1.16 -11.20 1.81
C LYS A 82 0.03 -10.37 2.28
N GLY A 83 -0.19 -9.21 2.92
CA GLY A 83 0.86 -8.24 3.26
C GLY A 83 1.57 -7.63 2.05
N ALA A 84 1.13 -7.97 0.83
CA ALA A 84 1.73 -7.58 -0.43
C ALA A 84 0.63 -7.32 -1.46
N LEU A 85 0.61 -6.12 -2.04
CA LEU A 85 -0.14 -5.83 -3.26
C LEU A 85 0.53 -6.56 -4.42
N ASN A 86 -0.28 -7.18 -5.29
CA ASN A 86 0.22 -7.59 -6.59
C ASN A 86 0.71 -6.31 -7.31
N SER A 87 1.98 -6.25 -7.71
CA SER A 87 2.58 -5.09 -8.39
C SER A 87 1.81 -4.61 -9.62
N ALA A 88 1.01 -5.49 -10.23
CA ALA A 88 0.13 -5.19 -11.36
C ALA A 88 -1.00 -4.16 -11.04
N LEU A 89 -1.39 -4.00 -9.77
CA LEU A 89 -2.48 -3.09 -9.38
C LEU A 89 -1.98 -1.67 -9.07
N LEU A 90 -0.68 -1.51 -8.76
CA LEU A 90 -0.08 -0.21 -8.44
C LEU A 90 0.30 0.63 -9.67
N TRP A 91 0.40 0.04 -10.87
CA TRP A 91 0.60 0.76 -12.15
C TRP A 91 -0.73 1.12 -12.86
N GLY A 92 -1.88 0.84 -12.25
CA GLY A 92 -3.20 1.06 -12.87
C GLY A 92 -3.81 2.45 -12.71
N TYR A 93 -3.19 3.38 -11.98
CA TYR A 93 -3.71 4.74 -11.80
C TYR A 93 -3.16 5.69 -12.88
N GLN A 94 -3.52 5.42 -14.14
CA GLN A 94 -3.36 6.41 -15.20
C GLN A 94 -4.56 7.35 -15.16
N ASP A 95 -4.27 8.63 -14.94
CA ASP A 95 -5.19 9.72 -15.25
C ASP A 95 -5.72 9.53 -16.67
N GLY A 96 -7.03 9.67 -16.82
CA GLY A 96 -7.72 9.20 -18.00
C GLY A 96 -7.40 10.04 -19.22
N LYS A 97 -6.49 9.56 -20.08
CA LYS A 97 -6.54 9.70 -21.56
C LYS A 97 -5.86 8.52 -22.26
N GLU A 98 -6.63 7.98 -23.21
CA GLU A 98 -6.23 7.15 -24.36
C GLU A 98 -5.73 5.71 -24.10
N GLN A 99 -6.63 4.77 -24.41
CA GLN A 99 -6.26 3.40 -24.75
C GLN A 99 -5.54 3.38 -26.12
N PRO A 100 -4.53 2.53 -26.31
CA PRO A 100 -4.35 1.88 -27.59
C PRO A 100 -4.62 0.37 -27.45
N GLU A 101 -5.70 0.02 -28.12
CA GLU A 101 -5.94 -1.21 -28.86
C GLU A 101 -4.76 -2.16 -29.17
N THR A 102 -5.10 -3.44 -29.12
CA THR A 102 -4.46 -4.62 -29.76
C THR A 102 -3.16 -5.20 -29.18
N ALA A 103 -3.36 -6.33 -28.49
CA ALA A 103 -2.65 -7.61 -28.61
C ALA A 103 -1.28 -7.62 -29.30
N GLU A 104 -0.23 -7.94 -28.54
CA GLU A 104 0.66 -9.09 -28.78
C GLU A 104 1.64 -9.24 -27.60
N SER A 105 1.76 -10.45 -27.06
CA SER A 105 2.81 -10.80 -26.09
C SER A 105 4.12 -11.08 -26.84
N PRO A 106 5.25 -10.49 -26.46
CA PRO A 106 6.55 -11.04 -26.83
C PRO A 106 7.15 -11.77 -25.63
N SER A 107 7.27 -13.09 -25.78
CA SER A 107 8.15 -13.94 -24.99
C SER A 107 9.58 -13.39 -25.04
N ALA A 108 10.05 -12.75 -23.97
CA ALA A 108 11.44 -12.31 -23.85
C ALA A 108 12.22 -13.25 -22.93
N GLN A 109 13.02 -14.08 -23.57
CA GLN A 109 14.06 -14.92 -23.01
C GLN A 109 15.10 -14.04 -22.27
N TYR A 110 15.23 -14.16 -20.95
CA TYR A 110 16.33 -13.52 -20.22
C TYR A 110 17.61 -14.36 -20.37
N PRO A 111 18.74 -13.82 -20.88
CA PRO A 111 19.99 -14.56 -20.91
C PRO A 111 20.64 -14.61 -19.53
N HIS A 112 21.21 -15.77 -19.24
CA HIS A 112 21.92 -16.14 -18.02
C HIS A 112 23.26 -15.37 -17.90
N HIS A 113 23.64 -15.06 -16.66
CA HIS A 113 24.91 -14.46 -16.21
C HIS A 113 26.16 -14.78 -17.06
N SER A 114 26.97 -13.76 -17.33
CA SER A 114 28.44 -13.67 -17.10
C SER A 114 29.09 -12.71 -18.10
N ASP A 115 29.34 -11.46 -17.69
CA ASP A 115 30.54 -10.67 -18.04
C ASP A 115 30.32 -9.22 -17.60
N LEU A 116 30.98 -8.83 -16.50
CA LEU A 116 31.28 -7.44 -16.20
C LEU A 116 32.72 -7.18 -16.63
N PRO A 117 33.02 -6.17 -17.47
CA PRO A 117 34.38 -5.68 -17.58
C PRO A 117 34.70 -4.80 -16.36
N SER A 118 35.83 -5.07 -15.72
CA SER A 118 36.42 -4.22 -14.69
C SER A 118 36.69 -2.80 -15.23
N ILE A 119 36.32 -1.79 -14.45
CA ILE A 119 36.87 -0.43 -14.50
C ILE A 119 37.32 -0.07 -13.08
#